data_AF-A0A6M5UEH9-F1
#
_entry.id   AF-A0A6M5UEH9-F1
#
_cell.length_a   1.000
_cell.length_b   1.000
_cell.length_c   1.000
_cell.angle_alpha   90.00
_cell.angle_beta   90.00
_cell.angle_gamma   90.00
#
_symmetry.space_group_name_H-M   'P 1'
#
loop_
_entity.id
_entity.type
_entity.pdbx_description
1 polymer ?
#
loop_
_entity_poly.entity_id
_entity_poly.type
_entity_poly.pdbx_seq_one_letter_code
_entity_poly.pdbx_strand_id
1 'polypeptide(L)'
;MSWDWVPPRPGEEDGSDGGPSRALRRAVTVLVVLLTGVLAVYYVTVWLGQQADACVADRPAGVSAQDVDARWGWFPPGYTCEYATAVEDVARA
;
A
#
# COMPACT_ATOMS: atom_id res chain seq x y z
N MET A 1 -15.04 -16.20 -55.15
CA MET A 1 -14.57 -14.79 -55.17
C MET A 1 -15.50 -14.00 -54.25
N SER A 2 -15.12 -13.80 -52.99
CA SER A 2 -15.87 -12.96 -52.04
C SER A 2 -15.40 -11.53 -52.22
N TRP A 3 -16.31 -10.66 -52.67
CA TRP A 3 -16.09 -9.22 -52.69
C TRP A 3 -16.64 -8.66 -51.38
N ASP A 4 -15.77 -8.52 -50.38
CA ASP A 4 -16.07 -7.73 -49.18
C ASP A 4 -16.03 -6.26 -49.58
N TRP A 5 -17.18 -5.73 -49.99
CA TRP A 5 -17.37 -4.33 -50.40
C TRP A 5 -17.40 -3.37 -49.21
N VAL A 6 -17.01 -3.81 -48.01
CA VAL A 6 -17.01 -2.96 -46.81
C VAL A 6 -16.03 -1.81 -47.03
N PRO A 7 -16.50 -0.55 -47.13
CA PRO A 7 -15.61 0.57 -47.29
C PRO A 7 -14.70 0.67 -46.06
N PRO A 8 -13.41 0.99 -46.23
CA PRO A 8 -12.52 1.20 -45.10
C PRO A 8 -13.14 2.22 -44.15
N ARG A 9 -13.14 1.90 -42.85
CA ARG A 9 -13.66 2.83 -41.85
C ARG A 9 -12.78 4.08 -41.84
N PRO A 10 -13.36 5.28 -41.69
CA PRO A 10 -12.57 6.51 -41.63
C PRO A 10 -11.52 6.39 -40.51
N GLY A 11 -10.24 6.46 -40.90
CA GLY A 11 -9.07 6.29 -40.02
C GLY A 11 -8.28 4.99 -40.21
N GLU A 12 -8.79 4.01 -40.96
CA GLU A 12 -8.10 2.72 -41.19
C GLU A 12 -7.02 2.80 -42.29
N GLU A 13 -7.10 3.84 -43.14
CA GLU A 13 -6.24 4.05 -44.32
C GLU A 13 -4.79 4.44 -43.96
N ASP A 14 -4.57 5.02 -42.77
CA ASP A 14 -3.26 5.49 -42.30
C ASP A 14 -2.48 4.43 -41.49
N GLY A 15 -3.00 3.20 -41.37
CA GLY A 15 -2.43 2.16 -40.51
C GLY A 15 -2.46 2.51 -39.01
N SER A 16 -3.10 3.63 -38.67
CA SER A 16 -3.34 4.08 -37.31
C SER A 16 -4.67 3.49 -36.88
N ASP A 17 -4.67 2.24 -36.41
CA ASP A 17 -5.76 1.68 -35.60
C ASP A 17 -6.27 2.81 -34.69
N GLY A 18 -7.50 3.29 -34.89
CA GLY A 18 -8.01 4.58 -34.36
C GLY A 18 -8.06 4.74 -32.83
N GLY A 19 -7.31 3.94 -32.09
CA GLY A 19 -7.07 4.06 -30.66
C GLY A 19 -5.84 4.92 -30.30
N PRO A 20 -5.65 5.18 -28.99
CA PRO A 20 -4.56 6.00 -28.49
C PRO A 20 -3.18 5.47 -28.90
N SER A 21 -2.25 6.38 -29.18
CA SER A 21 -0.89 6.04 -29.63
C SER A 21 -0.17 5.10 -28.65
N ARG A 22 0.72 4.22 -29.15
CA ARG A 22 1.48 3.28 -28.29
C ARG A 22 2.27 4.01 -27.19
N ALA A 23 2.80 5.19 -27.50
CA ALA A 23 3.50 6.03 -26.54
C ALA A 23 2.58 6.51 -25.41
N LEU A 24 1.35 6.93 -25.75
CA LEU A 24 0.36 7.35 -24.76
C LEU A 24 -0.05 6.18 -23.87
N ARG A 25 -0.34 5.01 -24.45
CA ARG A 25 -0.68 3.80 -23.66
C ARG A 25 0.44 3.47 -22.67
N ARG A 26 1.69 3.48 -23.11
CA ARG A 26 2.86 3.23 -22.25
C ARG A 26 2.97 4.26 -21.14
N ALA A 27 2.84 5.54 -21.45
CA ALA A 27 2.91 6.60 -20.44
C ALA A 27 1.82 6.45 -19.37
N VAL A 28 0.58 6.15 -19.79
CA VAL A 28 -0.54 5.89 -18.89
C VAL A 28 -0.27 4.67 -18.02
N THR A 29 0.21 3.56 -18.59
CA THR A 29 0.54 2.36 -17.81
C THR A 29 1.61 2.66 -16.76
N VAL A 30 2.68 3.37 -17.14
CA VAL A 30 3.75 3.75 -16.19
C VAL A 30 3.17 4.62 -15.08
N LEU A 31 2.34 5.61 -15.41
CA LEU A 31 1.72 6.49 -14.42
C LEU A 31 0.81 5.72 -13.46
N VAL A 32 0.00 4.79 -13.97
CA VAL A 32 -0.83 3.91 -13.15
C VAL A 32 0.04 3.07 -12.21
N VAL A 33 1.08 2.43 -12.71
CA VAL A 33 1.99 1.60 -11.89
C VAL A 33 2.65 2.43 -10.79
N LEU A 34 3.15 3.62 -11.11
CA LEU A 34 3.74 4.53 -10.13
C LEU A 34 2.73 4.96 -9.07
N LEU A 35 1.53 5.35 -9.49
CA LEU A 35 0.47 5.78 -8.59
C LEU A 35 0.02 4.64 -7.66
N THR A 36 -0.17 3.43 -8.21
CA THR A 36 -0.48 2.24 -7.43
C THR A 36 0.64 1.91 -6.44
N GLY A 37 1.90 2.03 -6.85
CA GLY A 37 3.05 1.85 -5.97
C GLY A 37 3.06 2.84 -4.79
N VAL A 38 2.84 4.12 -5.06
CA VAL A 38 2.75 5.16 -4.02
C VAL A 38 1.58 4.88 -3.07
N LEU A 39 0.41 4.54 -3.59
CA LEU A 39 -0.77 4.21 -2.79
C LEU A 39 -0.54 2.96 -1.92
N ALA A 40 0.12 1.94 -2.46
CA ALA A 40 0.45 0.74 -1.70
C ALA A 40 1.39 1.06 -0.53
N VAL A 41 2.45 1.85 -0.78
CA VAL A 41 3.36 2.31 0.28
C VAL A 41 2.60 3.12 1.34
N TYR A 42 1.79 4.08 0.91
CA TYR A 42 0.97 4.89 1.82
C TYR A 42 0.06 4.02 2.68
N TYR A 43 -0.66 3.08 2.07
CA TYR A 43 -1.55 2.17 2.78
C TYR A 43 -0.81 1.34 3.83
N VAL A 44 0.35 0.79 3.47
CA VAL A 44 1.20 0.04 4.42
C VAL A 44 1.64 0.92 5.57
N THR A 45 2.09 2.17 5.32
CA THR A 45 2.52 3.07 6.41
C THR A 45 1.38 3.43 7.36
N VAL A 46 0.18 3.71 6.85
CA VAL A 46 -0.99 4.02 7.67
C VAL A 46 -1.41 2.79 8.49
N TRP A 47 -1.45 1.62 7.85
CA TRP A 47 -1.80 0.37 8.52
C TRP A 47 -0.82 0.03 9.65
N LEU A 48 0.48 0.24 9.42
CA LEU A 48 1.51 0.06 10.44
C LEU A 48 1.35 1.04 11.61
N GLY A 49 1.05 2.32 11.33
CA GLY A 49 0.77 3.31 12.38
C GLY A 49 -0.43 2.94 13.25
N GLN A 50 -1.52 2.47 12.62
CA GLN A 50 -2.72 2.02 13.35
C GLN A 50 -2.44 0.85 14.29
N GLN A 51 -1.51 -0.05 13.94
CA GLN A 51 -1.12 -1.15 14.83
C GLN A 51 -0.34 -0.66 16.06
N ALA A 52 0.53 0.33 15.89
CA ALA A 52 1.23 0.93 17.02
C ALA A 52 0.26 1.67 17.95
N ASP A 53 -0.71 2.41 17.39
CA ASP A 53 -1.74 3.10 18.17
C ASP A 53 -2.64 2.11 18.93
N ALA A 54 -2.92 0.93 18.35
CA ALA A 54 -3.67 -0.13 19.01
C ALA A 54 -2.96 -0.65 20.28
N CYS A 55 -1.62 -0.76 20.28
CA CYS A 55 -0.87 -1.12 21.48
C CYS A 55 -1.09 -0.14 22.64
N VAL A 56 -1.21 1.16 22.33
CA VAL A 56 -1.46 2.20 23.34
C VAL A 56 -2.91 2.14 23.84
N ALA A 57 -3.85 1.80 22.96
CA ALA A 57 -5.26 1.65 23.31
C ALA A 57 -5.51 0.42 24.21
N ASP A 58 -4.85 -0.70 23.93
CA ASP A 58 -5.00 -1.98 24.65
C ASP A 58 -4.12 -2.08 25.92
N ARG A 59 -3.45 -0.99 26.31
CA ARG A 59 -2.54 -0.99 27.47
C ARG A 59 -3.25 -1.40 28.76
N PRO A 60 -2.60 -2.22 29.61
CA PRO A 60 -3.16 -2.61 30.90
C PRO A 60 -3.27 -1.42 31.86
N ALA A 61 -4.23 -1.49 32.80
CA ALA A 61 -4.48 -0.42 33.76
C ALA A 61 -3.24 -0.12 34.62
N GLY A 62 -2.80 1.14 34.62
CA GLY A 62 -1.62 1.60 35.37
C GLY A 62 -0.35 1.80 34.54
N VAL A 63 -0.30 1.35 33.29
CA VAL A 63 0.83 1.62 32.35
C VAL A 63 0.58 2.95 31.64
N SER A 64 1.54 3.88 31.62
CA SER A 64 1.36 5.15 30.90
C SER A 64 1.49 4.93 29.38
N ALA A 65 0.91 5.83 28.58
CA ALA A 65 1.03 5.74 27.11
C ALA A 65 2.49 5.90 26.63
N GLN A 66 3.37 6.46 27.46
CA GLN A 66 4.79 6.66 27.15
C GLN A 66 5.62 5.40 27.42
N ASP A 67 5.06 4.44 28.16
CA ASP A 67 5.73 3.19 28.55
C ASP A 67 5.33 2.00 27.66
N VAL A 68 4.65 2.28 26.54
CA VAL A 68 4.26 1.30 25.53
C VAL A 68 5.27 1.37 24.39
N ASP A 69 6.07 0.32 24.24
CA ASP A 69 7.03 0.20 23.13
C ASP A 69 6.44 -0.73 22.06
N ALA A 70 6.34 -0.25 20.82
CA ALA A 70 5.77 -1.01 19.71
C ALA A 70 6.89 -1.38 18.74
N ARG A 71 7.34 -2.65 18.80
CA ARG A 71 8.43 -3.13 17.93
C ARG A 71 7.88 -3.84 16.71
N TRP A 72 8.37 -3.41 15.54
CA TRP A 72 8.09 -4.09 14.29
C TRP A 72 8.94 -5.35 14.17
N GLY A 73 8.29 -6.50 14.00
CA GLY A 73 8.93 -7.78 13.68
C GLY A 73 8.64 -8.19 12.24
N TRP A 74 9.62 -8.81 11.58
CA TRP A 74 9.44 -9.36 10.23
C TRP A 74 8.85 -10.79 10.26
N PHE A 75 8.93 -11.50 11.39
CA PHE A 75 8.41 -12.87 11.55
C PHE A 75 7.88 -13.16 12.97
N PRO A 76 6.57 -13.44 13.14
CA PRO A 76 5.50 -13.16 12.19
C PRO A 76 5.45 -11.64 11.89
N PRO A 77 5.08 -11.23 10.66
CA PRO A 77 5.02 -9.81 10.32
C PRO A 77 3.93 -9.11 11.14
N GLY A 78 4.33 -8.12 11.93
CA GLY A 78 3.41 -7.37 12.80
C GLY A 78 4.13 -6.57 13.87
N TYR A 79 3.37 -5.80 14.63
CA TYR A 79 3.87 -5.14 15.83
C TYR A 79 3.71 -6.03 17.06
N THR A 80 4.77 -6.15 17.85
CA THR A 80 4.72 -6.69 19.20
C THR A 80 4.67 -5.53 20.19
N CYS A 81 3.63 -5.49 21.02
CA CYS A 81 3.47 -4.50 22.08
C CYS A 81 4.25 -4.96 23.33
N GLU A 82 5.27 -4.22 23.72
CA GLU A 82 5.99 -4.41 24.98
C GLU A 82 5.49 -3.36 25.99
N TYR A 83 5.19 -3.79 27.21
CA TYR A 83 4.69 -2.93 28.28
C TYR A 83 5.68 -2.99 29.44
N ALA A 84 6.27 -1.86 29.83
CA ALA A 84 7.02 -1.80 31.09
C ALA A 84 6.01 -1.84 32.25
N THR A 85 5.91 -2.98 32.94
CA THR A 85 5.05 -3.07 34.13
C THR A 85 5.87 -2.75 35.37
N ALA A 86 5.28 -1.98 36.31
CA ALA A 86 5.93 -1.61 37.58
C ALA A 86 6.40 -2.81 38.42
N VAL A 87 5.95 -4.03 38.11
CA VAL A 87 6.38 -5.28 38.76
C VAL A 87 7.80 -5.69 38.35
N GLU A 88 8.22 -5.39 37.12
CA GLU A 88 9.59 -5.66 36.65
C GLU A 88 10.63 -4.70 37.26
N ASP A 89 10.23 -3.47 37.60
CA ASP A 89 11.11 -2.52 38.27
C ASP A 89 11.40 -2.92 39.73
N VAL A 90 10.44 -3.55 40.42
CA VAL A 90 10.67 -4.11 41.77
C VAL A 90 11.56 -5.35 41.72
N ALA A 91 11.50 -6.15 40.65
CA ALA A 91 12.33 -7.34 40.50
C ALA A 91 13.78 -7.04 40.08
N ARG A 92 14.06 -5.84 39.58
CA ARG A 92 15.39 -5.38 39.15
C ARG A 92 16.10 -4.47 40.18
N ALA A 93 15.41 -4.06 41.25
CA ALA A 93 15.95 -3.30 42.37
C ALA A 93 16.41 -4.21 43.53
#